data_AF-A0A524EZD5-F1
#
_entry.id   AF-A0A524EZD5-F1
#
_cell.length_a   1.000
_cell.length_b   1.000
_cell.length_c   1.000
_cell.angle_alpha   90.00
_cell.angle_beta   90.00
_cell.angle_gamma   90.00
#
_symmetry.space_group_name_H-M   'P 1'
#
loop_
_entity.id
_entity.type
_entity.pdbx_description
1 polymer ?
#
loop_
_entity_poly.entity_id
_entity_poly.type
_entity_poly.pdbx_seq_one_letter_code
_entity_poly.pdbx_strand_id
1 'polypeptide(L)' 'MEIDINKKNDDKASSGSNDDNLINVRVIISCPTGDYKKKFRNQFPRDQMDLFLVSARVFDWMTCPRCGELLNCNFEFNI' A
#
# COMPACT_ATOMS: atom_id res chain seq x y z
N MET A 1 -11.65 -4.66 30.45
CA MET A 1 -11.59 -5.64 29.35
C MET A 1 -10.25 -5.47 28.69
N GLU A 2 -9.32 -6.33 29.07
CA GLU A 2 -7.98 -6.38 28.50
C GLU A 2 -8.08 -7.20 27.20
N ILE A 3 -7.55 -6.66 26.09
CA ILE A 3 -7.49 -7.38 24.82
C ILE A 3 -6.02 -7.52 24.48
N ASP A 4 -5.54 -8.75 24.65
CA ASP A 4 -4.19 -9.19 24.37
C ASP A 4 -3.77 -8.93 22.91
N ILE A 5 -2.62 -8.27 22.78
CA ILE A 5 -1.94 -8.01 21.51
C ILE A 5 -1.24 -9.31 21.09
N ASN A 6 -1.89 -10.13 20.27
CA ASN A 6 -1.22 -11.31 19.70
C ASN A 6 -0.36 -10.91 18.50
N LYS A 7 0.93 -10.76 18.81
CA LYS A 7 2.05 -10.56 17.91
C LYS A 7 2.33 -11.86 17.14
N LYS A 8 2.02 -11.91 15.85
CA LYS A 8 2.67 -12.83 14.91
C LYS A 8 3.17 -12.06 13.68
N ASN A 9 4.46 -11.73 13.73
CA ASN A 9 5.27 -11.65 12.52
C ASN A 9 5.19 -13.01 11.84
N ASP A 10 4.61 -13.04 10.64
CA ASP A 10 4.96 -14.03 9.64
C ASP A 10 5.42 -13.24 8.41
N ASP A 11 6.71 -12.91 8.39
CA ASP A 11 7.46 -12.55 7.19
C ASP A 11 7.59 -13.81 6.30
N LYS A 12 6.45 -14.38 5.89
CA LYS A 12 6.39 -15.37 4.83
C LYS A 12 6.24 -14.62 3.53
N ALA A 13 7.38 -14.40 2.89
CA ALA A 13 7.45 -14.31 1.44
C ALA A 13 6.79 -15.57 0.86
N SER A 14 5.50 -15.48 0.53
CA SER A 14 4.76 -16.52 -0.17
C SER A 14 5.21 -16.52 -1.63
N SER A 15 6.27 -17.26 -1.91
CA SER A 15 6.57 -17.72 -3.26
C SER A 15 5.51 -18.74 -3.70
N GLY A 16 4.79 -18.45 -4.78
CA GLY A 16 4.26 -19.49 -5.66
C GLY A 16 2.82 -19.95 -5.45
N SER A 17 1.86 -19.06 -5.65
CA SER A 17 0.66 -19.39 -6.44
C SER A 17 0.35 -18.17 -7.29
N ASN A 18 0.45 -18.31 -8.62
CA ASN A 18 -0.21 -17.36 -9.51
C ASN A 18 -1.71 -17.61 -9.34
N ASP A 19 -2.29 -17.04 -8.29
CA ASP A 19 -3.72 -16.81 -8.29
C ASP A 19 -3.96 -15.73 -9.34
N ASP A 20 -4.32 -16.14 -10.55
CA ASP A 20 -4.72 -15.27 -11.65
C ASP A 20 -5.84 -14.29 -11.26
N ASN A 21 -6.47 -14.51 -10.10
CA ASN A 21 -7.50 -13.69 -9.52
C ASN A 21 -7.01 -12.59 -8.56
N LEU A 22 -5.71 -12.52 -8.26
CA LEU A 22 -5.13 -11.50 -7.39
C LEU A 22 -4.32 -10.47 -8.20
N ILE A 23 -4.44 -9.21 -7.81
CA ILE A 23 -3.63 -8.11 -8.33
C ILE A 23 -2.63 -7.72 -7.25
N ASN A 24 -1.35 -7.84 -7.59
CA ASN A 24 -0.27 -7.39 -6.73
C ASN A 24 0.00 -5.92 -7.02
N VAL A 25 -0.23 -5.06 -6.01
CA VAL A 25 0.00 -3.61 -6.12
C VAL A 25 1.13 -3.23 -5.18
N ARG A 26 2.16 -2.59 -5.71
CA ARG A 26 3.16 -1.90 -4.91
C ARG A 26 2.90 -0.40 -4.96
N VAL A 27 2.77 0.21 -3.79
CA VAL A 27 2.56 1.65 -3.66
C VAL A 27 3.85 2.28 -3.18
N ILE A 28 4.27 3.35 -3.84
CA ILE A 28 5.44 4.14 -3.52
C ILE A 28 4.97 5.57 -3.26
N ILE A 29 5.11 6.00 -2.01
CA ILE A 29 4.83 7.38 -1.61
C ILE A 29 6.17 8.09 -1.43
N SER A 30 6.30 9.28 -2.01
CA SER A 30 7.50 10.11 -1.86
C SER A 30 7.15 11.57 -1.74
N CYS A 31 7.91 12.30 -0.91
CA CYS A 31 7.85 13.75 -0.87
C CYS A 31 8.62 14.34 -2.07
N PRO A 32 8.07 15.35 -2.79
CA PRO A 32 8.76 16.00 -3.89
C PRO A 32 9.98 16.84 -3.44
N THR A 33 9.95 17.37 -2.22
CA THR A 33 10.95 18.34 -1.72
C THR A 33 11.81 17.80 -0.57
N GLY A 34 11.52 16.60 -0.08
CA GLY A 34 12.17 16.01 1.08
C GLY A 34 12.69 14.60 0.83
N ASP A 35 13.25 14.01 1.88
CA ASP A 35 13.78 12.65 1.92
C ASP A 35 12.71 11.59 2.25
N TYR A 36 11.49 12.02 2.58
CA TYR A 36 10.40 11.11 2.95
C TYR A 36 10.04 10.20 1.78
N LYS A 37 10.18 8.90 2.00
CA LYS A 37 9.79 7.85 1.07
C LYS A 37 9.28 6.63 1.83
N LYS A 38 8.10 6.15 1.47
CA LYS A 38 7.50 4.94 2.04
C LYS A 38 7.06 4.01 0.91
N LYS A 39 7.29 2.72 1.09
CA LYS A 39 6.88 1.69 0.13
C LYS A 39 6.10 0.63 0.88
N PHE A 40 5.01 0.17 0.30
CA PHE A 40 4.27 -0.99 0.81
C PHE A 40 3.69 -1.77 -0.35
N ARG A 41 3.36 -3.02 -0.07
CA ARG A 41 2.75 -3.95 -1.02
C ARG A 41 1.39 -4.34 -0.48
N ASN A 42 0.41 -4.40 -1.37
CA ASN A 42 -0.90 -4.90 -1.05
C ASN A 42 -1.40 -5.81 -2.18
N GLN A 43 -2.34 -6.68 -1.85
CA GLN A 43 -2.96 -7.61 -2.77
C GLN A 43 -4.46 -7.37 -2.77
N PHE A 44 -5.04 -7.29 -3.95
CA PHE A 44 -6.47 -7.10 -4.12
C PHE A 44 -7.04 -8.20 -5.01
N PRO A 45 -8.17 -8.80 -4.65
CA PRO A 45 -8.95 -9.62 -5.57
C PRO A 45 -9.36 -8.80 -6.80
N ARG A 46 -9.30 -9.38 -8.00
CA ARG A 46 -9.67 -8.71 -9.27
C ARG A 46 -11.12 -8.24 -9.28
N ASP A 47 -12.01 -8.99 -8.63
CA ASP A 47 -13.43 -8.68 -8.43
C ASP A 47 -13.66 -7.51 -7.46
N GLN A 48 -12.63 -7.07 -6.72
CA GLN A 48 -12.69 -5.98 -5.75
C GLN A 48 -11.81 -4.78 -6.15
N MET A 49 -11.65 -4.54 -7.45
CA MET A 49 -10.88 -3.40 -7.96
C MET A 49 -11.40 -2.04 -7.43
N ASP A 50 -12.70 -1.92 -7.19
CA ASP A 50 -13.30 -0.71 -6.61
C ASP A 50 -12.74 -0.39 -5.23
N LEU A 51 -12.43 -1.42 -4.43
CA LEU A 51 -11.81 -1.27 -3.12
C LEU A 51 -10.41 -0.64 -3.27
N PHE A 52 -9.65 -1.08 -4.27
CA PHE A 52 -8.37 -0.46 -4.61
C PHE A 52 -8.56 1.01 -5.00
N LEU A 53 -9.51 1.34 -5.88
CA LEU A 53 -9.73 2.70 -6.34
C LEU A 53 -10.09 3.67 -5.20
N VAL A 54 -10.98 3.24 -4.28
CA VAL A 54 -11.35 4.03 -3.10
C VAL A 54 -10.14 4.22 -2.18
N SER A 55 -9.36 3.16 -1.95
CA SER A 55 -8.14 3.27 -1.15
C SER A 55 -7.09 4.20 -1.80
N ALA A 56 -7.00 4.19 -3.13
CA ALA A 56 -6.09 5.04 -3.90
C ALA A 56 -6.42 6.54 -3.75
N ARG A 57 -7.70 6.89 -3.62
CA ARG A 57 -8.13 8.29 -3.41
C ARG A 57 -7.64 8.91 -2.11
N VAL A 58 -7.40 8.11 -1.08
CA VAL A 58 -6.89 8.62 0.20
C VAL A 58 -5.48 9.22 0.04
N PHE A 59 -4.69 8.73 -0.92
CA PHE A 59 -3.33 9.21 -1.16
C PHE A 59 -3.31 10.63 -1.76
N ASP A 60 -4.35 11.05 -2.48
CA ASP A 60 -4.45 12.38 -3.11
C ASP A 60 -4.39 13.53 -2.10
N TRP A 61 -4.75 13.26 -0.84
CA TRP A 61 -4.84 14.27 0.22
C TRP A 61 -3.74 14.15 1.27
N MET A 62 -2.78 13.25 1.08
CA MET A 62 -1.69 13.09 2.03
C MET A 62 -0.59 14.12 1.81
N THR A 63 -0.22 14.77 2.90
CA THR A 63 0.86 15.76 2.94
C THR A 63 2.07 15.21 3.68
N CYS A 64 3.26 15.66 3.30
CA CYS A 64 4.49 15.35 3.99
C CYS A 64 4.46 15.96 5.40
N PRO A 65 4.70 15.18 6.46
CA PRO A 65 4.67 15.70 7.82
C PRO A 65 5.81 16.68 8.14
N ARG A 66 6.85 16.73 7.30
CA ARG A 66 8.00 17.62 7.51
C ARG A 66 7.87 18.96 6.80
N CYS A 67 7.43 18.97 5.53
CA CYS A 67 7.38 20.18 4.71
C CYS A 67 5.97 20.62 4.32
N GLY A 68 4.93 19.84 4.61
CA GLY A 68 3.53 20.18 4.30
C GLY A 68 3.13 19.99 2.84
N GLU A 69 4.08 19.72 1.94
CA GLU A 69 3.82 19.47 0.52
C GLU A 69 2.99 18.20 0.29
N LEU A 70 2.20 18.19 -0.78
CA LEU A 70 1.46 16.99 -1.20
C LEU A 70 2.43 15.87 -1.58
N LEU A 71 2.12 14.66 -1.13
CA LEU A 71 2.93 13.49 -1.42
C LEU A 71 2.65 12.95 -2.82
N ASN A 72 3.71 12.62 -3.55
CA ASN A 72 3.60 11.89 -4.81
C ASN A 72 3.34 10.42 -4.52
N CYS A 73 2.27 9.87 -5.10
CA CYS A 73 1.91 8.46 -4.97
C CYS A 73 1.98 7.76 -6.32
N ASN A 74 2.83 6.75 -6.42
CA ASN A 74 2.98 5.90 -7.60
C ASN A 74 2.53 4.47 -7.30
N PHE A 75 1.74 3.91 -8.20
CA PHE A 75 1.25 2.53 -8.12
C PHE A 75 1.94 1.69 -9.21
N GLU A 76 2.64 0.64 -8.79
CA GLU A 76 3.21 -0.38 -9.66
C GLU A 76 2.34 -1.63 -9.57
N PHE A 77 1.71 -2.02 -10.68
CA PHE A 77 0.88 -3.22 -10.76
C PHE A 77 1.70 -4.35 -11.39
N ASN A 78 1.69 -5.52 -10.76
CA ASN A 78 2.19 -6.76 -11.37
C ASN A 78 0.95 -7.62 -11.66
N ILE A 79 0.57 -7.67 -12.94
CA ILE A 79 -0.62 -8.35 -13.46
C ILE A 79 -0.19 -9.63 -14.17
#